data_AF-A0A974YQZ7-F1
#
_entry.id   AF-A0A974YQZ7-F1
#
_cell.length_a   1.000
_cell.length_b   1.000
_cell.length_c   1.000
_cell.angle_alpha   90.00
_cell.angle_beta   90.00
_cell.angle_gamma   90.00
#
_symmetry.space_group_name_H-M   'P 1'
#
loop_
_entity.id
_entity.type
_entity.pdbx_description
1 polymer ?
#
loop_
_entity_poly.entity_id
_entity_poly.type
_entity_poly.pdbx_seq_one_letter_code
_entity_poly.pdbx_strand_id
1 'polypeptide(L)'
;MHDPHHHDHHDDHHHHHHDNHFSPMEARVRALETILTEKGLIDPAATDAIVETYETKIGPRNGARVVAKAWTEPDFAQWLKDDATAAIASLGYTGRQGEHMRAVFNTDETHNLVVCTLCSCYPWAVLGLPPVWYKAPAYRSRAVIEPRSVLAEFGVTLPDDKKIRVWDSTAELRYIVIPERPAGTEGLDPEALADLVTRDSMIGTGLAVLPEARP
;
A
#
# COMPACT_ATOMS: atom_id res chain seq x y z
N MET A 1 -55.25 68.98 -6.76
CA MET A 1 -55.35 67.70 -6.02
C MET A 1 -54.03 66.99 -6.20
N HIS A 2 -53.23 66.99 -5.14
CA HIS A 2 -51.94 66.32 -5.03
C HIS A 2 -52.21 64.83 -4.82
N ASP A 3 -51.47 63.95 -5.50
CA ASP A 3 -51.19 62.61 -5.00
C ASP A 3 -49.76 62.25 -5.41
N PRO A 4 -48.84 61.93 -4.46
CA PRO A 4 -47.42 61.83 -4.75
C PRO A 4 -46.99 60.41 -5.12
N HIS A 5 -45.89 60.37 -5.88
CA HIS A 5 -45.11 59.21 -6.24
C HIS A 5 -44.80 58.29 -5.05
N HIS A 6 -44.99 56.98 -5.25
CA HIS A 6 -44.27 55.95 -4.50
C HIS A 6 -43.50 55.07 -5.49
N HIS A 7 -42.20 55.30 -5.55
CA HIS A 7 -41.22 54.36 -6.07
C HIS A 7 -40.82 53.45 -4.90
N ASP A 8 -41.22 52.18 -4.93
CA ASP A 8 -40.58 51.16 -4.11
C ASP A 8 -39.45 50.53 -4.94
N HIS A 9 -38.23 50.99 -4.63
CA HIS A 9 -37.03 50.17 -4.70
C HIS A 9 -37.01 49.21 -3.49
N HIS A 10 -36.14 48.19 -3.54
CA HIS A 10 -35.81 47.16 -2.53
C HIS A 10 -36.41 45.77 -2.83
N ASP A 11 -35.68 44.67 -3.01
CA ASP A 11 -34.24 44.40 -2.84
C ASP A 11 -33.82 43.26 -3.78
N ASP A 12 -32.73 43.50 -4.52
CA ASP A 12 -31.82 42.46 -4.96
C ASP A 12 -31.05 41.90 -3.75
N HIS A 13 -30.66 40.63 -3.85
CA HIS A 13 -29.65 39.92 -3.05
C HIS A 13 -30.06 39.35 -1.68
N HIS A 14 -30.42 38.07 -1.68
CA HIS A 14 -29.88 37.12 -0.70
C HIS A 14 -29.52 35.80 -1.39
N HIS A 15 -28.43 35.81 -2.18
CA HIS A 15 -27.66 34.59 -2.36
C HIS A 15 -27.08 34.23 -1.00
N HIS A 16 -27.72 33.30 -0.28
CA HIS A 16 -27.09 32.61 0.83
C HIS A 16 -25.90 31.82 0.28
N HIS A 17 -24.76 32.50 0.15
CA HIS A 17 -23.47 31.85 0.13
C HIS A 17 -23.36 31.07 1.44
N HIS A 18 -23.68 29.79 1.41
CA HIS A 18 -23.25 28.88 2.45
C HIS A 18 -21.72 28.85 2.37
N ASP A 19 -21.08 29.62 3.24
CA ASP A 19 -19.65 29.68 3.50
C ASP A 19 -19.16 28.35 4.07
N ASN A 20 -19.26 27.29 3.28
CA ASN A 20 -18.58 26.05 3.57
C ASN A 20 -17.28 26.03 2.77
N HIS A 21 -16.17 26.31 3.45
CA HIS A 21 -14.83 26.19 2.87
C HIS A 21 -14.45 24.73 2.53
N PHE A 22 -15.27 23.75 2.89
CA PHE A 22 -15.06 22.35 2.53
C PHE A 22 -15.51 22.04 1.10
N SER A 23 -14.70 21.27 0.39
CA SER A 23 -15.14 20.57 -0.81
C SER A 23 -16.32 19.63 -0.50
N PRO A 24 -17.11 19.23 -1.52
CA PRO A 24 -18.21 18.29 -1.33
C PRO A 24 -17.80 16.93 -0.72
N MET A 25 -16.54 16.52 -0.85
CA MET A 25 -16.04 15.29 -0.21
C MET A 25 -15.75 15.53 1.27
N GLU A 26 -15.00 16.58 1.59
CA GLU A 26 -14.68 16.95 2.98
C GLU A 26 -15.95 17.19 3.82
N ALA A 27 -16.95 17.87 3.24
CA ALA A 27 -18.23 18.09 3.90
C ALA A 27 -18.95 16.77 4.23
N ARG A 28 -18.94 15.79 3.31
CA ARG A 28 -19.56 14.47 3.53
C ARG A 28 -18.80 13.64 4.55
N VAL A 29 -17.46 13.65 4.51
CA VAL A 29 -16.62 12.94 5.50
C VAL A 29 -16.87 13.51 6.89
N ARG A 30 -16.85 14.83 7.04
CA ARG A 30 -17.12 15.50 8.32
C ARG A 30 -18.52 15.20 8.84
N ALA A 31 -19.55 15.29 7.99
CA ALA A 31 -20.91 14.97 8.39
C ALA A 31 -21.06 13.51 8.89
N LEU A 32 -20.39 12.56 8.22
CA LEU A 32 -20.39 11.15 8.63
C LEU A 32 -19.65 10.94 9.96
N GLU A 33 -18.50 11.56 10.15
CA GLU A 33 -17.74 11.50 11.40
C GLU A 33 -18.55 12.09 12.57
N THR A 34 -19.18 13.26 12.38
CA THR A 34 -20.02 13.91 13.38
C THR A 34 -21.17 13.00 13.81
N ILE A 35 -21.96 12.47 12.87
CA ILE A 35 -23.13 11.66 13.24
C ILE A 35 -22.74 10.32 13.89
N LEU A 36 -21.62 9.71 13.51
CA LEU A 36 -21.12 8.49 14.14
C LEU A 36 -20.62 8.74 15.57
N THR A 37 -19.96 9.89 15.78
CA THR A 37 -19.49 10.31 17.11
C THR A 37 -20.66 10.64 18.03
N GLU A 38 -21.62 11.45 17.58
CA GLU A 38 -22.82 11.82 18.36
C GLU A 38 -23.65 10.59 18.77
N LYS A 39 -23.67 9.55 17.93
CA LYS A 39 -24.32 8.27 18.23
C LYS A 39 -23.50 7.34 19.14
N GLY A 40 -22.27 7.72 19.50
CA GLY A 40 -21.35 6.90 20.31
C GLY A 40 -20.86 5.64 19.59
N LEU A 41 -20.85 5.64 18.25
CA LEU A 41 -20.42 4.48 17.44
C LEU A 41 -18.91 4.49 17.16
N ILE A 42 -18.28 5.65 17.24
CA ILE A 42 -16.82 5.82 17.13
C ILE A 42 -16.31 6.67 18.28
N ASP A 43 -15.07 6.39 18.68
CA ASP A 43 -14.27 7.26 19.53
C ASP A 43 -13.27 8.01 18.63
N PRO A 44 -13.33 9.36 18.57
CA PRO A 44 -12.38 10.15 17.79
C PRO A 44 -10.92 9.87 18.15
N ALA A 45 -10.61 9.70 19.45
CA ALA A 45 -9.24 9.43 19.88
C ALA A 45 -8.73 8.06 19.39
N ALA A 46 -9.62 7.06 19.31
CA ALA A 46 -9.28 5.78 18.71
C ALA A 46 -9.06 5.88 17.20
N THR A 47 -9.81 6.75 16.51
CA THR A 47 -9.64 7.01 15.08
C THR A 47 -8.28 7.67 14.80
N ASP A 48 -7.92 8.69 15.59
CA ASP A 48 -6.61 9.36 15.51
C ASP A 48 -5.45 8.37 15.72
N ALA A 49 -5.57 7.49 16.72
CA ALA A 49 -4.57 6.46 16.98
C ALA A 49 -4.40 5.47 15.80
N ILE A 50 -5.48 5.16 15.07
CA ILE A 50 -5.42 4.33 13.86
C ILE A 50 -4.69 5.07 12.75
N VAL A 51 -4.99 6.35 12.54
CA VAL A 51 -4.32 7.19 11.53
C VAL A 51 -2.81 7.26 11.82
N GLU A 52 -2.42 7.64 13.04
CA GLU A 52 -1.02 7.75 13.46
C GLU A 52 -0.26 6.43 13.25
N THR A 53 -0.90 5.29 13.54
CA THR A 53 -0.31 3.97 13.38
C THR A 53 0.10 3.68 11.94
N TYR A 54 -0.77 3.97 10.96
CA TYR A 54 -0.47 3.72 9.54
C TYR A 54 0.36 4.82 8.88
N GLU A 55 0.37 6.03 9.45
CA GLU A 55 1.21 7.12 8.96
C GLU A 55 2.67 6.99 9.42
N THR A 56 2.91 6.52 10.64
CA THR A 56 4.24 6.63 11.27
C THR A 56 4.86 5.31 11.71
N LYS A 57 4.06 4.29 12.05
CA LYS A 57 4.55 3.06 12.69
C LYS A 57 4.61 1.88 11.73
N ILE A 58 3.66 1.77 10.81
CA ILE A 58 3.53 0.62 9.91
C ILE A 58 3.83 1.05 8.46
N GLY A 59 4.86 0.45 7.87
CA GLY A 59 5.22 0.72 6.48
C GLY A 59 6.20 -0.29 5.89
N PRO A 60 6.63 -0.08 4.63
CA PRO A 60 7.48 -1.03 3.89
C PRO A 60 8.81 -1.36 4.56
N ARG A 61 9.29 -0.54 5.50
CA ARG A 61 10.52 -0.84 6.25
C ARG A 61 10.42 -2.12 7.09
N ASN A 62 9.21 -2.52 7.50
CA ASN A 62 8.97 -3.79 8.16
C ASN A 62 9.28 -4.97 7.22
N GLY A 63 8.68 -4.96 6.02
CA GLY A 63 8.94 -5.97 5.00
C GLY A 63 10.40 -6.00 4.55
N ALA A 64 11.05 -4.84 4.42
CA ALA A 64 12.46 -4.75 4.06
C ALA A 64 13.37 -5.50 5.06
N ARG A 65 13.08 -5.39 6.36
CA ARG A 65 13.79 -6.15 7.41
C ARG A 65 13.51 -7.66 7.34
N VAL A 66 12.28 -8.06 7.00
CA VAL A 66 11.94 -9.48 6.75
C VAL A 66 12.79 -10.03 5.60
N VAL A 67 12.84 -9.31 4.47
CA VAL A 67 13.59 -9.71 3.28
C VAL A 67 15.09 -9.76 3.58
N ALA A 68 15.66 -8.73 4.20
CA ALA A 68 17.08 -8.69 4.53
C ALA A 68 17.48 -9.86 5.45
N LYS A 69 16.66 -10.17 6.46
CA LYS A 69 16.88 -11.33 7.33
C LYS A 69 16.84 -12.65 6.55
N ALA A 70 15.88 -12.81 5.63
CA ALA A 70 15.80 -14.00 4.77
C ALA A 70 17.00 -14.13 3.81
N TRP A 71 17.61 -13.02 3.40
CA TRP A 71 18.82 -13.05 2.57
C TRP A 71 20.09 -13.44 3.34
N THR A 72 20.12 -13.24 4.65
CA THR A 72 21.31 -13.50 5.48
C THR A 72 21.20 -14.77 6.32
N GLU A 73 19.98 -15.24 6.60
CA GLU A 73 19.74 -16.36 7.50
C GLU A 73 18.94 -17.48 6.78
N PRO A 74 19.62 -18.54 6.30
CA PRO A 74 18.98 -19.63 5.57
C PRO A 74 17.84 -20.32 6.34
N ASP A 75 18.01 -20.50 7.65
CA ASP A 75 16.99 -21.11 8.51
C ASP A 75 15.73 -20.24 8.61
N PHE A 76 15.91 -18.91 8.73
CA PHE A 76 14.79 -17.97 8.69
C PHE A 76 14.13 -17.93 7.31
N ALA A 77 14.92 -17.99 6.24
CA ALA A 77 14.39 -18.05 4.87
C ALA A 77 13.54 -19.30 4.65
N GLN A 78 13.98 -20.45 5.17
CA GLN A 78 13.22 -21.68 5.11
C GLN A 78 11.95 -21.60 5.96
N TRP A 79 12.04 -21.10 7.20
CA TRP A 79 10.86 -20.89 8.04
C TRP A 79 9.85 -19.93 7.40
N LEU A 80 10.32 -18.84 6.77
CA LEU A 80 9.48 -17.89 6.05
C LEU A 80 8.76 -18.52 4.84
N LYS A 81 9.34 -19.53 4.19
CA LYS A 81 8.66 -20.31 3.13
C LYS A 81 7.56 -21.20 3.70
N ASP A 82 7.84 -21.84 4.83
CA ASP A 82 6.97 -22.86 5.41
C ASP A 82 5.80 -22.25 6.21
N ASP A 83 6.08 -21.20 6.99
CA ASP A 83 5.12 -20.44 7.78
C ASP A 83 5.51 -18.97 7.85
N ALA A 84 5.13 -18.21 6.81
CA ALA A 84 5.43 -16.80 6.75
C ALA A 84 4.74 -16.00 7.86
N THR A 85 3.62 -16.47 8.39
CA THR A 85 2.90 -15.76 9.45
C THR A 85 3.71 -15.78 10.73
N ALA A 86 4.15 -16.96 11.17
CA ALA A 86 4.95 -17.10 12.37
C ALA A 86 6.34 -16.45 12.24
N ALA A 87 6.99 -16.60 11.09
CA ALA A 87 8.30 -16.00 10.83
C ALA A 87 8.25 -14.46 10.90
N ILE A 88 7.25 -13.84 10.26
CA ILE A 88 7.06 -12.37 10.29
C ILE A 88 6.65 -11.90 11.69
N ALA A 89 5.79 -12.65 12.40
CA ALA A 89 5.40 -12.36 13.77
C ALA A 89 6.59 -12.39 14.76
N SER A 90 7.60 -13.24 14.51
CA SER A 90 8.80 -13.29 15.35
C SER A 90 9.61 -11.99 15.35
N LEU A 91 9.42 -11.13 14.34
CA LEU A 91 10.01 -9.79 14.25
C LEU A 91 9.10 -8.68 14.83
N GLY A 92 7.98 -9.07 15.45
CA GLY A 92 6.99 -8.15 16.01
C GLY A 92 5.99 -7.59 14.99
N TYR A 93 6.03 -8.06 13.74
CA TYR A 93 5.12 -7.58 12.69
C TYR A 93 3.89 -8.46 12.66
N THR A 94 2.79 -7.95 13.22
CA THR A 94 1.49 -8.63 13.25
C THR A 94 0.38 -7.60 13.04
N GLY A 95 -0.86 -8.08 12.89
CA GLY A 95 -2.03 -7.22 12.90
C GLY A 95 -2.85 -7.29 11.63
N ARG A 96 -3.66 -6.24 11.42
CA ARG A 96 -4.69 -6.20 10.38
C ARG A 96 -4.10 -6.41 8.99
N GLN A 97 -4.83 -7.17 8.16
CA GLN A 97 -4.42 -7.49 6.79
C GLN A 97 -3.03 -8.12 6.74
N GLY A 98 -2.71 -8.95 7.73
CA GLY A 98 -1.45 -9.66 7.91
C GLY A 98 -1.60 -10.91 8.78
N GLU A 99 -2.84 -11.34 9.03
CA GLU A 99 -3.20 -12.47 9.90
C GLU A 99 -2.80 -13.81 9.27
N HIS A 100 -2.78 -13.89 7.93
CA HIS A 100 -2.38 -15.06 7.17
C HIS A 100 -1.43 -14.65 6.04
N MET A 101 -0.14 -14.70 6.33
CA MET A 101 0.92 -14.32 5.41
C MET A 101 1.41 -15.50 4.57
N ARG A 102 1.79 -15.20 3.33
CA ARG A 102 2.55 -16.10 2.46
C ARG A 102 3.68 -15.35 1.78
N ALA A 103 4.91 -15.79 2.01
CA ALA A 103 6.08 -15.30 1.29
C ALA A 103 6.23 -16.05 -0.03
N VAL A 104 6.44 -15.32 -1.12
CA VAL A 104 6.66 -15.90 -2.46
C VAL A 104 8.03 -15.45 -2.95
N PHE A 105 8.93 -16.42 -3.11
CA PHE A 105 10.33 -16.15 -3.41
C PHE A 105 10.54 -16.07 -4.92
N ASN A 106 11.20 -15.00 -5.36
CA ASN A 106 11.74 -14.95 -6.70
C ASN A 106 12.95 -15.90 -6.79
N THR A 107 13.15 -16.45 -7.99
CA THR A 107 14.28 -17.29 -8.37
C THR A 107 14.76 -16.89 -9.75
N ASP A 108 15.89 -17.44 -10.20
CA ASP A 108 16.41 -17.23 -11.55
C ASP A 108 15.34 -17.54 -12.62
N GLU A 109 14.46 -18.53 -12.37
CA GLU A 109 13.44 -18.96 -13.33
C GLU A 109 12.06 -18.32 -13.12
N THR A 110 11.75 -17.76 -11.95
CA THR A 110 10.41 -17.26 -11.62
C THR A 110 10.44 -15.91 -10.91
N HIS A 111 9.72 -14.94 -11.47
CA HIS A 111 9.39 -13.66 -10.85
C HIS A 111 7.94 -13.67 -10.37
N ASN A 112 7.70 -13.27 -9.13
CA ASN A 112 6.36 -13.16 -8.55
C ASN A 112 5.85 -11.73 -8.60
N LEU A 113 4.55 -11.57 -8.87
CA LEU A 113 3.86 -10.28 -8.88
C LEU A 113 2.56 -10.40 -8.09
N VAL A 114 2.25 -9.46 -7.21
CA VAL A 114 1.05 -9.49 -6.37
C VAL A 114 0.04 -8.44 -6.82
N VAL A 115 -1.24 -8.82 -6.89
CA VAL A 115 -2.36 -7.92 -7.21
C VAL A 115 -3.58 -8.30 -6.37
N CYS A 116 -4.56 -7.40 -6.31
CA CYS A 116 -5.92 -7.72 -5.90
C CYS A 116 -6.87 -7.19 -6.97
N THR A 117 -7.30 -8.04 -7.90
CA THR A 117 -8.12 -7.63 -9.05
C THR A 117 -9.47 -7.06 -8.59
N LEU A 118 -10.04 -7.62 -7.51
CA LEU A 118 -11.37 -7.28 -7.01
C LEU A 118 -11.44 -5.98 -6.20
N CYS A 119 -10.37 -5.60 -5.49
CA CYS A 119 -10.35 -4.39 -4.68
C CYS A 119 -8.94 -3.85 -4.44
N SER A 120 -8.32 -4.22 -3.31
CA SER A 120 -7.06 -3.66 -2.85
C SER A 120 -6.41 -4.46 -1.70
N CYS A 121 -6.72 -5.75 -1.56
CA CYS A 121 -6.10 -6.61 -0.54
C CYS A 121 -4.57 -6.52 -0.62
N TYR A 122 -3.93 -6.29 0.52
CA TYR A 122 -2.52 -5.90 0.61
C TYR A 122 -1.97 -6.20 2.01
N PRO A 123 -0.69 -6.62 2.17
CA PRO A 123 -0.14 -7.06 3.46
C PRO A 123 0.22 -5.87 4.38
N TRP A 124 -0.76 -5.28 5.07
CA TRP A 124 -0.54 -4.01 5.79
C TRP A 124 0.53 -4.12 6.88
N ALA A 125 0.58 -5.23 7.62
CA ALA A 125 1.55 -5.43 8.71
C ALA A 125 3.01 -5.24 8.28
N VAL A 126 3.35 -5.52 7.01
CA VAL A 126 4.72 -5.45 6.50
C VAL A 126 4.93 -4.41 5.41
N LEU A 127 3.88 -3.98 4.69
CA LEU A 127 4.00 -2.99 3.61
C LEU A 127 3.24 -1.68 3.85
N GLY A 128 2.51 -1.55 4.96
CA GLY A 128 1.64 -0.40 5.21
C GLY A 128 0.43 -0.38 4.27
N LEU A 129 -0.18 0.80 4.10
CA LEU A 129 -1.33 0.95 3.21
C LEU A 129 -0.90 0.91 1.73
N PRO A 130 -1.71 0.32 0.83
CA PRO A 130 -1.36 0.19 -0.58
C PRO A 130 -1.28 1.56 -1.26
N PRO A 131 -0.30 1.75 -2.17
CA PRO A 131 -0.20 2.97 -2.96
C PRO A 131 -1.42 3.15 -3.87
N VAL A 132 -1.66 4.40 -4.32
CA VAL A 132 -2.82 4.73 -5.16
C VAL A 132 -2.88 3.89 -6.43
N TRP A 133 -1.75 3.69 -7.11
CA TRP A 133 -1.67 2.93 -8.35
C TRP A 133 -2.07 1.45 -8.17
N TYR A 134 -1.77 0.83 -7.02
CA TYR A 134 -2.12 -0.57 -6.75
C TYR A 134 -3.64 -0.77 -6.70
N LYS A 135 -4.36 0.24 -6.18
CA LYS A 135 -5.83 0.25 -6.06
C LYS A 135 -6.52 0.60 -7.37
N ALA A 136 -5.78 1.15 -8.34
CA ALA A 136 -6.34 1.69 -9.56
C ALA A 136 -6.71 0.58 -10.56
N PRO A 137 -7.79 0.76 -11.35
CA PRO A 137 -8.18 -0.21 -12.38
C PRO A 137 -7.08 -0.53 -13.40
N ALA A 138 -6.23 0.45 -13.71
CA ALA A 138 -5.13 0.28 -14.68
C ALA A 138 -4.18 -0.86 -14.28
N TYR A 139 -3.78 -0.91 -13.00
CA TYR A 139 -2.95 -2.01 -12.49
C TYR A 139 -3.78 -3.30 -12.35
N ARG A 140 -4.93 -3.20 -11.68
CA ARG A 140 -5.74 -4.35 -11.27
C ARG A 140 -6.27 -5.18 -12.44
N SER A 141 -6.61 -4.55 -13.57
CA SER A 141 -7.13 -5.26 -14.75
C SER A 141 -6.02 -5.90 -15.60
N ARG A 142 -4.84 -5.26 -15.67
CA ARG A 142 -3.78 -5.64 -16.60
C ARG A 142 -2.74 -6.58 -16.01
N ALA A 143 -2.47 -6.49 -14.70
CA ALA A 143 -1.45 -7.31 -14.05
C ALA A 143 -1.66 -8.82 -14.21
N VAL A 144 -2.91 -9.28 -14.35
CA VAL A 144 -3.26 -10.71 -14.56
C VAL A 144 -3.34 -11.13 -16.03
N ILE A 145 -3.28 -10.18 -16.97
CA ILE A 145 -3.43 -10.44 -18.41
C ILE A 145 -2.10 -10.25 -19.14
N GLU A 146 -1.43 -9.13 -18.87
CA GLU A 146 -0.22 -8.69 -19.56
C GLU A 146 0.87 -8.25 -18.57
N PRO A 147 1.27 -9.11 -17.60
CA PRO A 147 2.19 -8.72 -16.53
C PRO A 147 3.54 -8.19 -17.02
N ARG A 148 4.07 -8.69 -18.14
CA ARG A 148 5.31 -8.16 -18.73
C ARG A 148 5.18 -6.71 -19.17
N SER A 149 4.05 -6.34 -19.80
CA SER A 149 3.81 -4.95 -20.23
C SER A 149 3.64 -4.03 -19.02
N VAL A 150 2.91 -4.47 -18.00
CA VAL A 150 2.77 -3.72 -16.74
C VAL A 150 4.14 -3.50 -16.08
N LEU A 151 4.99 -4.53 -15.99
CA LEU A 151 6.33 -4.41 -15.43
C LEU A 151 7.21 -3.42 -16.22
N ALA A 152 7.11 -3.43 -17.55
CA ALA A 152 7.86 -2.49 -18.39
C ALA A 152 7.49 -1.02 -18.11
N GLU A 153 6.23 -0.72 -17.75
CA GLU A 153 5.80 0.63 -17.33
C GLU A 153 6.40 1.06 -15.99
N PHE A 154 6.74 0.10 -15.12
CA PHE A 154 7.53 0.33 -13.89
C PHE A 154 9.04 0.34 -14.14
N GLY A 155 9.48 0.21 -15.40
CA GLY A 155 10.89 0.16 -15.77
C GLY A 155 11.56 -1.20 -15.53
N VAL A 156 10.79 -2.26 -15.30
CA VAL A 156 11.30 -3.63 -15.12
C VAL A 156 11.16 -4.44 -16.40
N THR A 157 12.29 -4.86 -16.97
CA THR A 157 12.33 -5.81 -18.08
C THR A 157 12.95 -7.11 -17.60
N LEU A 158 12.22 -8.22 -17.76
CA LEU A 158 12.67 -9.55 -17.37
C LEU A 158 13.04 -10.37 -18.62
N PRO A 159 13.99 -11.32 -18.51
CA PRO A 159 14.26 -12.28 -19.58
C PRO A 159 12.99 -12.98 -20.07
N ASP A 160 12.94 -13.30 -21.37
CA ASP A 160 11.75 -13.89 -22.00
C ASP A 160 11.41 -15.28 -21.44
N ASP A 161 12.43 -16.02 -21.03
CA ASP A 161 12.33 -17.36 -20.43
C ASP A 161 12.01 -17.35 -18.93
N LYS A 162 12.27 -16.24 -18.23
CA LYS A 162 11.91 -16.07 -16.81
C LYS A 162 10.39 -15.98 -16.66
N LYS A 163 9.78 -16.95 -15.99
CA LYS A 163 8.31 -17.02 -15.81
C LYS A 163 7.84 -15.92 -14.88
N ILE A 164 6.65 -15.37 -15.14
CA ILE A 164 5.97 -14.49 -14.19
C ILE A 164 4.79 -15.22 -13.57
N ARG A 165 4.79 -15.31 -12.24
CA ARG A 165 3.68 -15.85 -11.46
C ARG A 165 2.93 -14.71 -10.78
N VAL A 166 1.71 -14.47 -11.25
CA VAL A 166 0.82 -13.46 -10.68
C VAL A 166 -0.02 -14.08 -9.57
N TRP A 167 -0.01 -13.45 -8.39
CA TRP A 167 -0.78 -13.85 -7.22
C TRP A 167 -1.91 -12.85 -7.02
N ASP A 168 -3.13 -13.29 -7.33
CA ASP A 168 -4.33 -12.50 -7.10
C ASP A 168 -4.89 -12.76 -5.69
N SER A 169 -4.90 -11.71 -4.87
CA SER A 169 -5.32 -11.71 -3.47
C SER A 169 -6.85 -11.73 -3.38
N THR A 170 -7.44 -12.88 -3.68
CA THR A 170 -8.90 -13.10 -3.75
C THR A 170 -9.51 -13.68 -2.47
N ALA A 171 -8.68 -14.04 -1.50
CA ALA A 171 -9.07 -14.62 -0.22
C ALA A 171 -8.35 -13.92 0.94
N GLU A 172 -8.33 -14.52 2.13
CA GLU A 172 -7.70 -13.93 3.32
C GLU A 172 -6.18 -14.08 3.40
N LEU A 173 -5.56 -14.74 2.41
CA LEU A 173 -4.09 -14.76 2.30
C LEU A 173 -3.57 -13.39 1.86
N ARG A 174 -2.43 -13.00 2.44
CA ARG A 174 -1.69 -11.77 2.09
C ARG A 174 -0.28 -12.15 1.68
N TYR A 175 0.15 -11.63 0.53
CA TYR A 175 1.40 -12.02 -0.10
C TYR A 175 2.46 -10.95 0.06
N ILE A 176 3.69 -11.38 0.35
CA ILE A 176 4.90 -10.57 0.22
C ILE A 176 5.86 -11.27 -0.75
N VAL A 177 6.37 -10.54 -1.73
CA VAL A 177 7.44 -11.04 -2.60
C VAL A 177 8.76 -10.94 -1.85
N ILE A 178 9.54 -12.02 -1.85
CA ILE A 178 10.94 -12.00 -1.43
C ILE A 178 11.78 -11.89 -2.70
N PRO A 179 12.28 -10.68 -3.04
CA PRO A 179 13.08 -10.49 -4.24
C PRO A 179 14.42 -11.23 -4.13
N GLU A 180 15.06 -11.46 -5.27
CA GLU A 180 16.42 -11.99 -5.32
C GLU A 180 17.41 -10.97 -4.72
N ARG A 181 18.40 -11.46 -3.96
CA ARG A 181 19.45 -10.63 -3.39
C ARG A 181 20.34 -10.13 -4.54
N PRO A 182 20.56 -8.82 -4.69
CA PRO A 182 21.49 -8.29 -5.68
C PRO A 182 22.91 -8.84 -5.49
N ALA A 183 23.60 -9.15 -6.58
CA ALA A 183 25.02 -9.49 -6.55
C ALA A 183 25.87 -8.33 -6.03
N GLY A 184 27.04 -8.62 -5.46
CA GLY A 184 27.95 -7.59 -4.93
C GLY A 184 27.51 -7.03 -3.58
N THR A 185 26.61 -7.73 -2.88
CA THR A 185 26.10 -7.32 -1.56
C THR A 185 26.58 -8.23 -0.43
N GLU A 186 27.50 -9.16 -0.68
CA GLU A 186 27.90 -10.24 0.23
C GLU A 186 28.43 -9.72 1.58
N GLY A 187 29.11 -8.57 1.56
CA GLY A 187 29.67 -7.93 2.76
C GLY A 187 28.76 -6.91 3.45
N LEU A 188 27.55 -6.66 2.94
CA LEU A 188 26.61 -5.72 3.56
C LEU A 188 25.98 -6.32 4.82
N ASP A 189 25.83 -5.47 5.84
CA ASP A 189 25.07 -5.82 7.03
C ASP A 189 23.55 -5.86 6.74
N PRO A 190 22.74 -6.41 7.65
CA PRO A 190 21.29 -6.53 7.44
C PRO A 190 20.56 -5.20 7.24
N GLU A 191 21.04 -4.09 7.82
CA GLU A 191 20.40 -2.78 7.68
C GLU A 191 20.68 -2.20 6.29
N ALA A 192 21.94 -2.29 5.84
CA ALA A 192 22.34 -1.91 4.50
C ALA A 192 21.65 -2.76 3.42
N LEU A 193 21.40 -4.05 3.68
CA LEU A 193 20.61 -4.91 2.79
C LEU A 193 19.13 -4.49 2.76
N ALA A 194 18.54 -4.16 3.91
CA ALA A 194 17.15 -3.72 3.97
C ALA A 194 16.90 -2.44 3.15
N ASP A 195 17.90 -1.55 3.06
CA ASP A 195 17.82 -0.35 2.22
C ASP A 195 17.76 -0.63 0.72
N LEU A 196 18.21 -1.80 0.27
CA LEU A 196 18.08 -2.21 -1.13
C LEU A 196 16.67 -2.72 -1.46
N VAL A 197 15.87 -3.04 -0.42
CA VAL A 197 14.54 -3.60 -0.58
C VAL A 197 13.52 -2.45 -0.63
N THR A 198 12.85 -2.33 -1.77
CA THR A 198 11.83 -1.30 -1.98
C THR A 198 10.44 -1.88 -1.76
N ARG A 199 9.45 -1.00 -1.57
CA ARG A 199 8.04 -1.42 -1.59
C ARG A 199 7.72 -2.18 -2.87
N ASP A 200 8.17 -1.66 -4.01
CA ASP A 200 7.83 -2.22 -5.32
C ASP A 200 8.50 -3.58 -5.54
N SER A 201 9.71 -3.81 -5.02
CA SER A 201 10.34 -5.14 -5.07
C SER A 201 9.62 -6.19 -4.22
N MET A 202 8.94 -5.77 -3.15
CA MET A 202 8.12 -6.66 -2.30
C MET A 202 6.68 -6.84 -2.81
N ILE A 203 6.21 -6.01 -3.73
CA ILE A 203 4.99 -6.24 -4.51
C ILE A 203 5.31 -7.11 -5.75
N GLY A 204 6.54 -7.01 -6.25
CA GLY A 204 6.98 -7.61 -7.50
C GLY A 204 6.88 -6.68 -8.71
N THR A 205 6.56 -5.40 -8.53
CA THR A 205 6.59 -4.39 -9.61
C THR A 205 7.96 -3.75 -9.81
N GLY A 206 8.91 -4.01 -8.90
CA GLY A 206 10.30 -3.56 -8.95
C GLY A 206 11.29 -4.70 -8.72
N LEU A 207 12.57 -4.41 -8.88
CA LEU A 207 13.67 -5.25 -8.39
C LEU A 207 14.29 -4.61 -7.14
N ALA A 208 15.04 -5.38 -6.36
CA ALA A 208 15.88 -4.81 -5.32
C ALA A 208 16.94 -3.89 -5.96
N VAL A 209 17.26 -2.78 -5.29
CA VAL A 209 18.18 -1.77 -5.80
C VAL A 209 19.59 -2.35 -5.85
N LEU A 210 20.31 -2.12 -6.95
CA LEU A 210 21.73 -2.47 -7.06
C LEU A 210 22.56 -1.54 -6.17
N PRO A 211 23.60 -2.04 -5.47
CA PRO A 211 24.41 -1.21 -4.59
C PRO A 211 25.05 0.02 -5.27
N GLU A 212 25.35 -0.08 -6.58
CA GLU A 212 25.92 1.01 -7.39
C GLU A 212 24.92 2.13 -7.74
N ALA A 213 23.62 1.89 -7.53
CA ALA A 213 22.55 2.86 -7.82
C ALA A 213 22.16 3.71 -6.60
N ARG A 214 22.91 3.62 -5.48
CA ARG A 214 22.78 4.56 -4.36
C ARG A 214 23.40 5.91 -4.76
N PRO A 215 22.65 7.02 -4.72
CA PRO A 215 23.23 8.35 -4.89
C PRO A 215 24.20 8.72 -3.76
#